data_AF-A0A800IPV2-F1
#
_entry.id   AF-A0A800IPV2-F1
#
_cell.length_a   1.000
_cell.length_b   1.000
_cell.length_c   1.000
_cell.angle_alpha   90.00
_cell.angle_beta   90.00
_cell.angle_gamma   90.00
#
_symmetry.space_group_name_H-M   'P 1'
#
loop_
_entity.id
_entity.type
_entity.pdbx_description
1 polymer ?
#
loop_
_entity_poly.entity_id
_entity_poly.type
_entity_poly.pdbx_seq_one_letter_code
_entity_poly.pdbx_strand_id
1 'polypeptide(L)'
;PSLLDGTIKLKPQPTEGVSFYPKRSAEDGLIYWNDSTADIYNLIRTVTRPFPGAFTLLDDDPNQNYNIWHAIPFDTHLLWPDARSGEIVEVFYDGQYVVKTGDSSLLVIESTGPHGLTSNDIGRRFGSLNMPRKKWEGLPG
;
A
#
# COMPACT_ATOMS: atom_id res chain seq x y z
N PRO A 1 45.59 -0.70 -7.20
CA PRO A 1 44.31 -0.42 -6.48
C PRO A 1 44.56 -0.60 -4.99
N SER A 2 44.17 0.35 -4.14
CA SER A 2 44.46 0.29 -2.69
C SER A 2 43.91 -0.96 -1.98
N LEU A 3 42.90 -1.62 -2.59
CA LEU A 3 42.39 -2.95 -2.20
C LEU A 3 43.40 -4.10 -2.36
N LEU A 4 44.32 -4.00 -3.33
CA LEU A 4 45.30 -5.05 -3.63
C LEU A 4 46.65 -4.79 -2.93
N ASP A 5 46.93 -3.52 -2.57
CA ASP A 5 48.20 -3.09 -1.99
C ASP A 5 48.20 -3.05 -0.45
N GLY A 6 47.11 -3.48 0.21
CA GLY A 6 47.01 -3.59 1.67
C GLY A 6 47.04 -2.27 2.46
N THR A 7 46.94 -1.12 1.78
CA THR A 7 47.09 0.22 2.37
C THR A 7 45.77 0.90 2.75
N ILE A 8 44.66 0.14 2.78
CA ILE A 8 43.34 0.69 3.14
C ILE A 8 43.29 1.07 4.61
N LYS A 9 43.06 2.36 4.85
CA LYS A 9 42.61 2.86 6.14
C LYS A 9 41.09 2.76 6.20
N LEU A 10 40.59 1.76 6.93
CA LEU A 10 39.17 1.62 7.22
C LEU A 10 38.70 2.81 8.07
N LYS A 11 37.69 3.53 7.60
CA LYS A 11 36.99 4.52 8.43
C LYS A 11 35.80 3.83 9.09
N PRO A 12 35.70 3.81 10.43
CA PRO A 12 34.48 3.37 11.09
C PRO A 12 33.33 4.28 10.66
N GLN A 13 32.14 3.71 10.47
CA GLN A 13 30.94 4.50 10.21
C GLN A 13 30.70 5.43 11.41
N PRO A 14 30.42 6.73 11.20
CA PRO A 14 30.03 7.64 12.28
C PRO A 14 28.80 7.12 13.02
N THR A 15 28.78 7.21 14.35
CA THR A 15 27.65 6.76 15.19
C THR A 15 26.57 7.83 15.38
N GLU A 16 26.87 9.09 15.08
CA GLU A 16 25.93 10.21 15.12
C GLU A 16 25.19 10.36 13.78
N GLY A 17 23.86 10.37 13.81
CA GLY A 17 23.02 10.42 12.59
C GLY A 17 22.68 9.05 11.98
N VAL A 18 22.96 7.94 12.69
CA VAL A 18 22.59 6.59 12.23
C VAL A 18 21.10 6.36 12.41
N SER A 19 20.33 6.46 11.33
CA SER A 19 18.93 6.01 11.28
C SER A 19 18.88 4.50 11.08
N PHE A 20 18.44 3.76 12.10
CA PHE A 20 18.18 2.33 11.99
C PHE A 20 16.82 2.12 11.31
N TYR A 21 16.81 1.59 10.09
CA TYR A 21 15.60 1.09 9.46
C TYR A 21 15.43 -0.38 9.84
N PRO A 22 14.48 -0.75 10.71
CA PRO A 22 14.22 -2.15 11.00
C PRO A 22 13.75 -2.88 9.74
N LYS A 23 13.89 -4.22 9.72
CA LYS A 23 13.35 -5.06 8.65
C LYS A 23 11.87 -4.74 8.44
N ARG A 24 11.50 -4.33 7.21
CA ARG A 24 10.11 -4.11 6.78
C ARG A 24 9.28 -5.34 7.18
N SER A 25 8.36 -5.19 8.14
CA SER A 25 7.40 -6.24 8.46
C SER A 25 6.23 -6.16 7.48
N ALA A 26 5.55 -7.28 7.21
CA ALA A 26 4.37 -7.30 6.34
C ALA A 26 3.30 -6.28 6.78
N GLU A 27 3.31 -5.90 8.06
CA GLU A 27 2.44 -4.89 8.69
C GLU A 27 2.59 -3.48 8.09
N ASP A 28 3.74 -3.14 7.48
CA ASP A 28 3.94 -1.85 6.82
C ASP A 28 3.19 -1.75 5.47
N GLY A 29 2.62 -2.85 4.98
CA GLY A 29 1.87 -2.90 3.72
C GLY A 29 0.40 -2.54 3.84
N LEU A 30 -0.12 -2.26 5.04
CA LEU A 30 -1.55 -2.00 5.25
C LEU A 30 -1.97 -0.70 4.55
N ILE A 31 -2.96 -0.78 3.69
CA ILE A 31 -3.50 0.38 2.97
C ILE A 31 -4.49 1.12 3.86
N TYR A 32 -4.20 2.40 4.10
CA TYR A 32 -5.12 3.33 4.73
C TYR A 32 -5.87 4.10 3.65
N TRP A 33 -7.10 3.66 3.33
CA TRP A 33 -7.87 4.23 2.22
C TRP A 33 -8.29 5.70 2.38
N ASN A 34 -8.16 6.26 3.59
CA ASN A 34 -8.34 7.70 3.83
C ASN A 34 -7.16 8.55 3.34
N ASP A 35 -6.03 7.93 2.98
CA ASP A 35 -4.88 8.63 2.40
C ASP A 35 -5.19 9.09 0.96
N SER A 36 -4.36 10.00 0.45
CA SER A 36 -4.46 10.44 -0.95
C SER A 36 -4.21 9.26 -1.90
N THR A 37 -4.80 9.32 -3.10
CA THR A 37 -4.50 8.34 -4.16
C THR A 37 -3.02 8.26 -4.45
N ALA A 38 -2.31 9.39 -4.43
CA ALA A 38 -0.87 9.42 -4.66
C ALA A 38 -0.10 8.65 -3.58
N ASP A 39 -0.48 8.80 -2.31
CA ASP A 39 0.16 8.09 -1.20
C ASP A 39 -0.11 6.59 -1.26
N ILE A 40 -1.36 6.19 -1.52
CA ILE A 40 -1.73 4.77 -1.68
C ILE A 40 -1.00 4.15 -2.87
N TYR A 41 -0.96 4.85 -4.01
CA TYR A 41 -0.20 4.43 -5.18
C TYR A 41 1.30 4.28 -4.86
N ASN A 42 1.87 5.26 -4.15
CA ASN A 42 3.26 5.23 -3.72
C ASN A 42 3.56 4.06 -2.78
N LEU A 43 2.63 3.73 -1.87
CA LEU A 43 2.74 2.54 -1.02
C LEU A 43 2.78 1.27 -1.89
N ILE A 44 1.75 1.06 -2.71
CA ILE A 44 1.61 -0.15 -3.55
C ILE A 44 2.85 -0.38 -4.40
N ARG A 45 3.36 0.65 -5.10
CA ARG A 45 4.57 0.53 -5.93
C ARG A 45 5.86 0.28 -5.12
N THR A 46 5.89 0.65 -3.84
CA THR A 46 7.08 0.52 -2.97
C THR A 46 7.17 -0.84 -2.31
N VAL A 47 6.03 -1.50 -2.10
CA VAL A 47 5.94 -2.83 -1.46
C VAL A 47 5.47 -3.93 -2.41
N THR A 48 5.42 -3.68 -3.72
CA THR A 48 5.14 -4.71 -4.73
C THR A 48 6.30 -5.72 -4.84
N ARG A 49 6.13 -6.80 -5.62
CA ARG A 49 7.09 -7.92 -5.71
C ARG A 49 8.54 -7.41 -5.92
N PRO A 50 9.54 -7.93 -5.17
CA PRO A 50 9.55 -9.14 -4.33
C PRO A 50 9.16 -8.92 -2.85
N PHE A 51 8.63 -7.75 -2.49
CA PHE A 51 8.20 -7.44 -1.12
C PHE A 51 6.83 -8.08 -0.79
N PRO A 52 6.38 -8.06 0.48
CA PRO A 52 5.16 -8.74 0.93
C PRO A 52 3.84 -8.31 0.23
N GLY A 53 3.84 -7.21 -0.52
CA GLY A 53 2.64 -6.62 -1.11
C GLY A 53 1.98 -5.60 -0.19
N ALA A 54 1.25 -4.66 -0.78
CA ALA A 54 0.30 -3.84 -0.02
C ALA A 54 -0.95 -4.70 0.20
N PHE A 55 -1.61 -4.57 1.35
CA PHE A 55 -2.77 -5.39 1.67
C PHE A 55 -3.89 -4.58 2.34
N THR A 56 -5.10 -5.12 2.27
CA THR A 56 -6.31 -4.53 2.85
C THR A 56 -7.35 -5.62 3.13
N LEU A 57 -8.36 -5.30 3.93
CA LEU A 57 -9.37 -6.26 4.38
C LEU A 57 -10.75 -5.81 3.93
N LEU A 58 -11.48 -6.68 3.25
CA LEU A 58 -12.85 -6.37 2.83
C LEU A 58 -13.80 -6.48 4.01
N ASP A 59 -14.61 -5.44 4.21
CA ASP A 59 -15.52 -5.23 5.33
C ASP A 59 -14.88 -5.43 6.71
N ASP A 60 -13.57 -5.14 6.82
CA ASP A 60 -12.78 -5.38 8.02
C ASP A 60 -12.85 -6.85 8.52
N ASP A 61 -13.06 -7.82 7.63
CA ASP A 61 -13.04 -9.26 7.97
C ASP A 61 -11.60 -9.82 7.79
N PRO A 62 -10.97 -10.38 8.85
CA PRO A 62 -9.66 -11.02 8.79
C PRO A 62 -9.54 -12.14 7.74
N ASN A 63 -10.67 -12.79 7.38
CA ASN A 63 -10.69 -13.84 6.38
C ASN A 63 -10.80 -13.31 4.95
N GLN A 64 -11.02 -12.00 4.79
CA GLN A 64 -11.19 -11.32 3.51
C GLN A 64 -9.98 -10.42 3.21
N ASN A 65 -8.77 -10.99 3.32
CA ASN A 65 -7.53 -10.27 3.04
C ASN A 65 -7.20 -10.24 1.55
N TYR A 66 -6.98 -9.04 1.01
CA TYR A 66 -6.60 -8.80 -0.36
C TYR A 66 -5.22 -8.15 -0.42
N ASN A 67 -4.29 -8.77 -1.13
CA ASN A 67 -3.02 -8.18 -1.49
C ASN A 67 -3.15 -7.46 -2.84
N ILE A 68 -2.74 -6.21 -2.90
CA ILE A 68 -2.75 -5.37 -4.10
C ILE A 68 -1.33 -5.27 -4.64
N TRP A 69 -1.13 -5.79 -5.85
CA TRP A 69 0.18 -5.87 -6.50
C TRP A 69 0.41 -4.75 -7.51
N HIS A 70 -0.66 -4.34 -8.19
CA HIS A 70 -0.60 -3.29 -9.19
C HIS A 70 -1.91 -2.49 -9.20
N ALA A 71 -1.77 -1.17 -9.09
CA ALA A 71 -2.87 -0.23 -9.18
C ALA A 71 -2.37 1.10 -9.76
N ILE A 72 -3.26 1.86 -10.37
CA ILE A 72 -2.97 3.18 -10.94
C ILE A 72 -4.04 4.20 -10.49
N PRO A 73 -3.67 5.49 -10.32
CA PRO A 73 -4.66 6.55 -10.14
C PRO A 73 -5.70 6.51 -11.26
N PHE A 74 -6.97 6.53 -10.90
CA PHE A 74 -8.08 6.51 -11.85
C PHE A 74 -8.68 7.91 -12.04
N ASP A 75 -9.28 8.14 -13.21
CA ASP A 75 -9.66 9.46 -13.73
C ASP A 75 -10.41 10.32 -12.70
N THR A 76 -9.99 11.58 -12.55
CA THR A 76 -10.59 12.57 -11.66
C THR A 76 -11.92 13.12 -12.18
N HIS A 77 -12.29 12.85 -13.43
CA HIS A 77 -13.57 13.24 -14.01
C HIS A 77 -14.73 12.29 -13.67
N LEU A 78 -14.44 11.04 -13.28
CA LEU A 78 -15.44 10.18 -12.63
C LEU A 78 -15.45 10.46 -11.13
N LEU A 79 -16.50 11.11 -10.66
CA LEU A 79 -16.70 11.43 -9.26
C LEU A 79 -17.74 10.50 -8.65
N TRP A 80 -17.37 9.88 -7.54
CA TRP A 80 -18.28 9.18 -6.63
C TRP A 80 -18.36 10.00 -5.32
N PRO A 81 -19.11 11.11 -5.31
CA PRO A 81 -19.13 12.04 -4.18
C PRO A 81 -19.75 11.42 -2.91
N ASP A 82 -20.68 10.48 -3.08
CA ASP A 82 -21.35 9.80 -1.98
C ASP A 82 -20.62 8.53 -1.50
N ALA A 83 -19.58 8.10 -2.23
CA ALA A 83 -18.80 6.91 -1.87
C ALA A 83 -17.80 7.22 -0.77
N ARG A 84 -17.62 6.27 0.15
CA ARG A 84 -16.69 6.41 1.27
C ARG A 84 -15.30 5.94 0.88
N SER A 85 -14.27 6.49 1.51
CA SER A 85 -12.90 5.99 1.38
C SER A 85 -12.81 4.49 1.69
N GLY A 86 -12.27 3.73 0.75
CA GLY A 86 -12.16 2.28 0.75
C GLY A 86 -13.32 1.56 0.07
N GLU A 87 -14.38 2.27 -0.33
CA GLU A 87 -15.54 1.66 -0.98
C GLU A 87 -15.21 1.24 -2.42
N ILE A 88 -15.63 0.03 -2.79
CA ILE A 88 -15.55 -0.48 -4.16
C ILE A 88 -16.67 0.18 -4.95
N VAL A 89 -16.32 0.99 -5.94
CA VAL A 89 -17.28 1.80 -6.71
C VAL A 89 -17.59 1.22 -8.08
N GLU A 90 -16.72 0.35 -8.59
CA GLU A 90 -16.90 -0.32 -9.89
C GLU A 90 -16.09 -1.62 -9.92
N VAL A 91 -16.62 -2.66 -10.57
CA VAL A 91 -15.91 -3.93 -10.80
C VAL A 91 -16.09 -4.37 -12.25
N PHE A 92 -14.97 -4.51 -12.96
CA PHE A 92 -14.93 -4.91 -14.36
C PHE A 92 -14.98 -6.42 -14.52
N TYR A 93 -15.39 -6.88 -15.72
CA TYR A 93 -15.57 -8.30 -16.05
C TYR A 93 -14.28 -9.12 -15.99
N ASP A 94 -13.12 -8.47 -16.08
CA ASP A 94 -11.79 -9.08 -16.02
C ASP A 94 -11.23 -9.14 -14.59
N GLY A 95 -12.03 -8.73 -13.59
CA GLY A 95 -11.67 -8.76 -12.18
C GLY A 95 -10.90 -7.52 -11.71
N GLN A 96 -10.67 -6.53 -12.58
CA GLN A 96 -10.20 -5.21 -12.15
C GLN A 96 -11.32 -4.46 -11.42
N TYR A 97 -10.96 -3.52 -10.56
CA TYR A 97 -11.96 -2.77 -9.80
C TYR A 97 -11.45 -1.40 -9.39
N VAL A 98 -12.39 -0.47 -9.20
CA VAL A 98 -12.10 0.90 -8.75
C VAL A 98 -12.47 1.03 -7.28
N VAL A 99 -11.57 1.61 -6.50
CA VAL A 99 -11.79 1.90 -5.08
C VAL A 99 -11.67 3.39 -4.83
N LYS A 100 -12.61 3.94 -4.05
CA LYS A 100 -12.55 5.33 -3.60
C LYS A 100 -11.41 5.51 -2.60
N THR A 101 -10.58 6.53 -2.81
CA THR A 101 -9.51 6.94 -1.87
C THR A 101 -9.92 8.22 -1.12
N GLY A 102 -9.04 8.77 -0.29
CA GLY A 102 -9.32 10.00 0.46
C GLY A 102 -9.63 11.21 -0.42
N ASP A 103 -9.05 11.31 -1.62
CA ASP A 103 -9.19 12.47 -2.51
C ASP A 103 -9.84 12.14 -3.86
N SER A 104 -9.60 10.95 -4.41
CA SER A 104 -10.07 10.57 -5.76
C SER A 104 -10.37 9.06 -5.80
N SER A 105 -9.80 8.32 -6.73
CA SER A 105 -10.01 6.89 -6.88
C SER A 105 -8.78 6.18 -7.44
N LEU A 106 -8.72 4.86 -7.23
CA LEU A 106 -7.62 4.01 -7.65
C LEU A 106 -8.18 2.80 -8.40
N LEU A 107 -7.66 2.55 -9.60
CA LEU A 107 -7.94 1.34 -10.37
C LEU A 107 -6.95 0.26 -9.95
N VAL A 108 -7.46 -0.84 -9.41
CA VAL A 108 -6.69 -2.02 -9.08
C VAL A 108 -6.70 -2.97 -10.27
N ILE A 109 -5.50 -3.23 -10.79
CA ILE A 109 -5.28 -4.04 -11.99
C ILE A 109 -4.91 -5.47 -11.61
N GLU A 110 -4.08 -5.64 -10.57
CA GLU A 110 -3.66 -6.96 -10.09
C GLU A 110 -3.82 -7.02 -8.57
N SER A 111 -4.59 -8.00 -8.11
CA SER A 111 -4.78 -8.31 -6.70
C SER A 111 -4.87 -9.82 -6.47
N THR A 112 -4.68 -10.25 -5.23
CA THR A 112 -4.89 -11.64 -4.79
C THR A 112 -5.67 -11.63 -3.49
N GLY A 113 -6.81 -12.30 -3.47
CA GLY A 113 -7.65 -12.45 -2.29
C GLY A 113 -8.32 -13.84 -2.24
N PRO A 114 -9.23 -14.07 -1.29
CA PRO A 114 -9.87 -15.37 -1.11
C PRO A 114 -10.78 -15.76 -2.29
N HIS A 115 -11.33 -14.75 -2.98
CA HIS A 115 -12.12 -14.90 -4.20
C HIS A 115 -11.91 -13.68 -5.11
N GLY A 116 -12.27 -13.81 -6.38
CA GLY A 116 -12.33 -12.66 -7.29
C GLY A 116 -13.55 -11.80 -6.98
N LEU A 117 -13.36 -10.48 -6.93
CA LEU A 117 -14.45 -9.53 -6.75
C LEU A 117 -15.35 -9.51 -7.99
N THR A 118 -16.63 -9.25 -7.75
CA THR A 118 -17.68 -9.19 -8.77
C THR A 118 -18.50 -7.91 -8.61
N SER A 119 -19.41 -7.64 -9.55
CA SER A 119 -20.35 -6.51 -9.43
C SER A 119 -21.21 -6.55 -8.15
N ASN A 120 -21.37 -7.71 -7.51
CA ASN A 120 -22.07 -7.83 -6.23
C ASN A 120 -21.29 -7.25 -5.05
N ASP A 121 -19.99 -7.00 -5.23
CA ASP A 121 -19.11 -6.44 -4.21
C ASP A 121 -19.07 -4.91 -4.25
N ILE A 122 -19.74 -4.27 -5.23
CA ILE A 122 -19.87 -2.81 -5.30
C ILE A 122 -20.61 -2.31 -4.05
N GLY A 123 -20.08 -1.26 -3.43
CA GLY A 123 -20.57 -0.70 -2.17
C GLY A 123 -19.98 -1.36 -0.91
N ARG A 124 -19.33 -2.53 -1.04
CA ARG A 124 -18.51 -3.11 0.05
C ARG A 124 -17.25 -2.28 0.23
N ARG A 125 -16.62 -2.41 1.39
CA ARG A 125 -15.57 -1.47 1.79
C ARG A 125 -14.30 -2.16 2.23
N PHE A 126 -13.20 -1.80 1.61
CA PHE A 126 -11.88 -2.09 2.12
C PHE A 126 -11.53 -1.22 3.32
N GLY A 127 -10.97 -1.87 4.33
CA GLY A 127 -10.61 -1.26 5.59
C GLY A 127 -9.27 -1.73 6.11
N SER A 128 -9.00 -1.32 7.34
CA SER A 128 -7.73 -1.51 8.03
C SER A 128 -7.91 -2.14 9.42
N LEU A 129 -9.06 -2.77 9.71
CA LEU A 129 -9.43 -3.32 11.02
C LEU A 129 -9.36 -2.32 12.18
N ASN A 130 -9.47 -1.02 11.90
CA ASN A 130 -9.13 0.07 12.84
C ASN A 130 -7.71 -0.06 13.43
N MET A 131 -6.80 -0.77 12.77
CA MET A 131 -5.40 -0.87 13.19
C MET A 131 -4.74 0.51 13.11
N PRO A 132 -4.19 1.03 14.22
CA PRO A 132 -3.59 2.35 14.23
C PRO A 132 -2.32 2.37 13.37
N ARG A 133 -2.09 3.50 12.67
CA ARG A 133 -0.85 3.68 11.90
C ARG A 133 0.36 3.58 12.81
N LYS A 134 1.29 2.69 12.48
CA LYS A 134 2.58 2.60 13.14
C LYS A 134 3.34 3.91 12.94
N LYS A 135 3.62 4.61 14.04
CA LYS A 135 4.47 5.81 14.04
C LYS A 135 5.88 5.38 14.38
N TRP A 136 6.82 5.65 13.48
CA TRP A 136 8.23 5.45 13.74
C TRP A 136 8.78 6.67 14.48
N GLU A 137 9.10 6.52 15.76
CA GLU A 137 9.74 7.60 16.52
C GLU A 137 11.18 7.81 16.01
N GLY A 138 11.53 9.06 15.68
CA GLY A 138 12.91 9.45 15.34
C GLY A 138 13.27 9.57 13.86
N LEU A 139 12.31 9.49 12.92
CA LEU A 139 12.57 9.86 11.53
C LEU A 139 12.47 11.39 11.35
N PRO A 140 13.38 12.04 10.60
CA PRO A 140 13.19 13.44 10.23
C PRO A 140 11.93 13.57 9.36
N GLY A 141 11.06 14.49 9.75
CA GLY A 141 9.83 14.82 9.01
C GLY A 141 10.08 15.58 7.72
#